data_AF-X1CR19-F1
#
_entry.id   AF-X1CR19-F1
#
_cell.length_a   1.000
_cell.length_b   1.000
_cell.length_c   1.000
_cell.angle_alpha   90.00
_cell.angle_beta   90.00
_cell.angle_gamma   90.00
#
_symmetry.space_group_name_H-M   'P 1'
#
loop_
_entity.id
_entity.type
_entity.pdbx_description
1 polymer ?
#
loop_
_entity_poly.entity_id
_entity_poly.type
_entity_poly.pdbx_seq_one_letter_code
_entity_poly.pdbx_strand_id
1 'polypeptide(L)'
;PMLKMYTLGHKIDMKPIKGDGLRYHGASPIISLLRNKGYIDTIAYPGDEKYVFETAKIFMKTEGWLPAPESAYSVCCAIEEAIKCKESGEKKVIAFNVSGHGFLDIPGYKSVLGIK
;
A
#
# COMPACT_ATOMS: atom_id res chain seq x y z
N PRO A 1 -18.09 -21.18 -1.67
CA PRO A 1 -17.27 -22.14 -2.46
C PRO A 1 -15.79 -21.80 -2.31
N MET A 2 -14.87 -22.76 -2.48
CA MET A 2 -13.44 -22.45 -2.55
C MET A 2 -13.11 -21.75 -3.87
N LEU A 3 -12.14 -20.83 -3.84
CA LEU A 3 -11.70 -20.06 -5.01
C LEU A 3 -10.18 -20.19 -5.16
N LYS A 4 -9.70 -20.27 -6.41
CA LYS A 4 -8.26 -20.33 -6.70
C LYS A 4 -7.64 -18.94 -6.62
N MET A 5 -6.73 -18.73 -5.66
CA MET A 5 -6.09 -17.44 -5.42
C MET A 5 -4.70 -17.60 -4.78
N TYR A 6 -3.88 -16.56 -4.81
CA TYR A 6 -2.77 -16.44 -3.86
C TYR A 6 -3.33 -16.28 -2.46
N THR A 7 -2.81 -17.08 -1.52
CA THR A 7 -3.30 -17.14 -0.16
C THR A 7 -2.17 -17.50 0.80
N LEU A 8 -2.18 -16.88 1.97
CA LEU A 8 -1.37 -17.24 3.12
C LEU A 8 -2.04 -18.34 3.98
N GLY A 9 -3.27 -18.73 3.62
CA GLY A 9 -4.12 -19.66 4.35
C GLY A 9 -5.10 -18.95 5.28
N HIS A 10 -6.39 -19.30 5.22
CA HIS A 10 -7.46 -18.63 5.97
C HIS A 10 -7.37 -18.74 7.50
N LYS A 11 -6.44 -19.54 8.02
CA LYS A 11 -6.18 -19.72 9.46
C LYS A 11 -4.86 -19.10 9.91
N ILE A 12 -4.15 -18.41 9.02
CA ILE A 12 -2.88 -17.81 9.37
C ILE A 12 -3.08 -16.71 10.41
N ASP A 13 -2.21 -16.67 11.41
CA ASP A 13 -2.14 -15.58 12.35
C ASP A 13 -1.12 -14.54 11.83
N MET A 14 -1.56 -13.29 11.69
CA MET A 14 -0.74 -12.21 11.15
C MET A 14 -0.61 -11.10 12.18
N LYS A 15 0.61 -10.56 12.30
CA LYS A 15 0.84 -9.37 13.12
C LYS A 15 -0.07 -8.24 12.61
N PRO A 16 -0.83 -7.58 13.49
CA PRO A 16 -1.68 -6.47 13.08
C PRO A 16 -0.85 -5.33 12.50
N ILE A 17 -1.34 -4.80 11.39
CA ILE A 17 -0.92 -3.53 10.78
C ILE A 17 -2.07 -2.52 10.94
N LYS A 18 -1.85 -1.24 10.61
CA LYS A 18 -2.84 -0.16 10.62
C LYS A 18 -3.59 -0.06 9.30
N GLY A 19 -3.01 -0.52 8.19
CA GLY A 19 -3.68 -0.84 6.94
C GLY A 19 -4.62 -2.02 7.12
N ASP A 20 -5.64 -1.85 7.95
CA ASP A 20 -6.52 -2.91 8.46
C ASP A 20 -7.21 -3.69 7.33
N GLY A 21 -7.52 -3.02 6.21
CA GLY A 21 -8.06 -3.62 5.00
C GLY A 21 -7.08 -4.53 4.23
N LEU A 22 -5.77 -4.42 4.49
CA LEU A 22 -4.73 -5.26 3.87
C LEU A 22 -4.39 -6.51 4.71
N ARG A 23 -5.10 -6.75 5.81
CA ARG A 23 -4.94 -7.96 6.64
C ARG A 23 -5.63 -9.19 6.06
N TYR A 24 -6.30 -9.07 4.92
CA TYR A 24 -6.95 -10.22 4.30
C TYR A 24 -5.90 -11.22 3.79
N HIS A 25 -6.10 -12.51 4.10
CA HIS A 25 -5.11 -13.56 3.87
C HIS A 25 -4.92 -13.97 2.40
N GLY A 26 -5.66 -13.37 1.46
CA GLY A 26 -5.61 -13.75 0.05
C GLY A 26 -5.84 -12.58 -0.89
N ALA A 27 -5.59 -12.79 -2.17
CA ALA A 27 -5.93 -11.85 -3.24
C ALA A 27 -7.17 -12.34 -4.00
N SER A 28 -7.84 -11.47 -4.76
CA SER A 28 -8.94 -11.93 -5.60
C SER A 28 -8.46 -12.95 -6.65
N PRO A 29 -9.31 -13.90 -7.11
CA PRO A 29 -8.93 -14.86 -8.14
C PRO A 29 -8.44 -14.23 -9.45
N ILE A 30 -9.03 -13.08 -9.83
CA ILE A 30 -8.67 -12.35 -11.05
C ILE A 30 -7.26 -11.78 -10.93
N ILE A 31 -6.97 -11.05 -9.84
CA ILE A 31 -5.62 -10.50 -9.59
C ILE A 31 -4.59 -11.62 -9.46
N SER A 32 -4.98 -12.72 -8.82
CA SER A 32 -4.12 -13.90 -8.70
C SER A 32 -3.77 -14.52 -10.05
N LEU A 33 -4.75 -14.63 -10.95
CA LEU A 33 -4.51 -15.12 -12.30
C LEU A 33 -3.60 -14.19 -13.10
N LEU A 34 -3.86 -12.87 -13.06
CA LEU A 34 -3.03 -11.88 -13.75
C LEU A 34 -1.58 -11.93 -13.28
N ARG A 35 -1.36 -12.02 -11.96
CA ARG A 35 0.00 -12.17 -11.40
C ARG A 35 0.64 -13.49 -11.81
N ASN A 36 -0.10 -14.60 -11.72
CA ASN A 36 0.41 -15.92 -12.10
C ASN A 36 0.81 -16.00 -13.59
N LYS A 37 0.16 -15.20 -14.45
CA LYS A 37 0.47 -15.09 -15.88
C LYS A 37 1.54 -14.05 -16.22
N GLY A 38 2.04 -13.30 -15.23
CA GLY A 38 3.08 -12.27 -15.44
C GLY A 38 2.57 -10.96 -16.04
N TYR A 39 1.26 -10.69 -16.01
CA TYR A 39 0.70 -9.43 -16.52
C TYR A 39 0.83 -8.26 -15.54
N ILE A 40 1.00 -8.55 -14.25
CA ILE A 40 1.16 -7.55 -13.20
C ILE A 40 2.32 -7.94 -12.28
N ASP A 41 2.97 -6.92 -11.74
CA ASP A 41 3.95 -7.05 -10.67
C ASP A 41 3.34 -6.78 -9.30
N THR A 42 4.10 -7.15 -8.27
CA THR A 42 3.68 -7.03 -6.88
C THR A 42 4.85 -6.55 -6.05
N ILE A 43 4.58 -5.65 -5.12
CA ILE A 43 5.52 -5.18 -4.11
C ILE A 43 4.95 -5.48 -2.73
N ALA A 44 5.83 -5.77 -1.77
CA ALA A 44 5.48 -5.95 -0.37
C ALA A 44 6.33 -4.98 0.44
N TYR A 45 5.69 -4.18 1.29
CA TYR A 45 6.35 -3.26 2.20
C TYR A 45 6.53 -3.87 3.60
N PRO A 46 7.45 -3.36 4.42
CA PRO A 46 7.62 -3.79 5.80
C PRO A 46 6.32 -3.68 6.61
N GLY A 47 6.04 -4.72 7.41
CA GLY A 47 4.81 -4.79 8.22
C GLY A 47 4.79 -3.85 9.43
N ASP A 48 5.88 -3.13 9.74
CA ASP A 48 5.87 -2.08 10.76
C ASP A 48 5.31 -0.75 10.24
N GLU A 49 5.01 -0.67 8.93
CA GLU A 49 4.40 0.46 8.20
C GLU A 49 5.17 1.78 8.25
N LYS A 50 6.31 1.81 8.94
CA LYS A 50 7.05 3.05 9.16
C LYS A 50 7.54 3.64 7.84
N TYR A 51 8.08 2.81 6.95
CA TYR A 51 8.52 3.24 5.63
C TYR A 51 7.36 3.79 4.78
N VAL A 52 6.23 3.09 4.79
CA VAL A 52 5.04 3.47 4.02
C VAL A 52 4.51 4.82 4.51
N PHE A 53 4.36 4.99 5.82
CA PHE A 53 3.77 6.21 6.38
C PHE A 53 4.73 7.39 6.33
N GLU A 54 6.04 7.18 6.49
CA GLU A 54 7.03 8.24 6.31
C GLU A 54 7.04 8.75 4.87
N THR A 55 6.95 7.86 3.88
CA THR A 55 6.84 8.24 2.47
C THR A 55 5.51 8.95 2.17
N ALA A 56 4.39 8.45 2.71
CA ALA A 56 3.08 9.06 2.53
C ALA A 56 2.98 10.48 3.12
N LYS A 57 3.80 10.84 4.13
CA LYS A 57 3.88 12.23 4.63
C LYS A 57 4.33 13.22 3.56
N ILE A 58 5.10 12.79 2.56
CA ILE A 58 5.46 13.65 1.43
C ILE A 58 4.17 14.09 0.72
N PHE A 59 3.35 13.11 0.32
CA PHE A 59 2.06 13.35 -0.32
C PHE A 59 1.13 14.20 0.54
N MET A 60 1.06 13.95 1.86
CA MET A 60 0.25 14.78 2.76
C MET A 60 0.71 16.24 2.80
N LYS A 61 2.03 16.47 2.80
CA LYS A 61 2.60 17.82 2.85
C LYS A 61 2.49 18.56 1.51
N THR A 62 2.56 17.85 0.39
CA THR A 62 2.52 18.46 -0.94
C THR A 62 1.10 18.63 -1.47
N GLU A 63 0.24 17.62 -1.28
CA GLU A 63 -1.13 17.60 -1.81
C GLU A 63 -2.19 18.02 -0.79
N GLY A 64 -1.84 18.08 0.50
CA GLY A 64 -2.79 18.43 1.56
C GLY A 64 -3.86 17.36 1.84
N TRP A 65 -3.65 16.12 1.37
CA TRP A 65 -4.59 15.01 1.53
C TRP A 65 -4.03 13.94 2.46
N LEU A 66 -4.81 13.51 3.46
CA LEU A 66 -4.50 12.39 4.34
C LEU A 66 -5.06 11.09 3.73
N PRO A 67 -4.25 10.22 3.11
CA PRO A 67 -4.71 8.94 2.60
C PRO A 67 -5.09 8.01 3.77
N ALA A 68 -6.00 7.07 3.52
CA ALA A 68 -6.20 5.93 4.43
C ALA A 68 -4.89 5.13 4.55
N PRO A 69 -4.62 4.45 5.68
CA PRO A 69 -3.45 3.57 5.84
C PRO A 69 -3.24 2.60 4.68
N GLU A 70 -4.31 2.04 4.11
CA GLU A 70 -4.23 1.15 2.93
C GLU A 70 -3.83 1.90 1.66
N SER A 71 -4.35 3.12 1.46
CA SER A 71 -3.98 3.99 0.34
C SER A 71 -2.54 4.49 0.46
N ALA A 72 -1.97 4.55 1.66
CA ALA A 72 -0.57 4.92 1.86
C ALA A 72 0.40 4.00 1.10
N TYR A 73 0.03 2.72 0.91
CA TYR A 73 0.84 1.75 0.16
C TYR A 73 0.91 2.10 -1.33
N SER A 74 -0.19 2.53 -1.95
CA SER A 74 -0.18 2.94 -3.36
C SER A 74 0.54 4.28 -3.56
N VAL A 75 0.36 5.22 -2.63
CA VAL A 75 1.08 6.50 -2.59
C VAL A 75 2.59 6.26 -2.47
N CYS A 76 3.01 5.39 -1.56
CA CYS A 76 4.41 5.03 -1.36
C CYS A 76 5.03 4.48 -2.67
N CYS A 77 4.35 3.53 -3.31
CA CYS A 77 4.79 2.96 -4.59
C CYS A 77 4.86 4.01 -5.70
N ALA A 78 3.87 4.89 -5.80
CA ALA A 78 3.86 5.95 -6.80
C ALA A 78 5.03 6.94 -6.62
N ILE A 79 5.38 7.28 -5.37
CA ILE A 79 6.53 8.14 -5.07
C ILE A 79 7.85 7.42 -5.42
N GLU A 80 8.00 6.14 -5.10
CA GLU A 80 9.18 5.36 -5.49
C GLU A 80 9.35 5.27 -7.02
N GLU A 81 8.26 5.01 -7.76
CA GLU A 81 8.29 5.02 -9.23
C GLU A 81 8.64 6.41 -9.79
N ALA A 82 8.17 7.49 -9.16
CA ALA A 82 8.54 8.85 -9.55
C ALA A 82 10.03 9.13 -9.31
N ILE A 83 10.60 8.62 -8.21
CA ILE A 83 12.04 8.72 -7.92
C ILE A 83 12.84 7.93 -8.97
N LYS A 84 12.43 6.71 -9.33
CA LYS A 84 13.07 5.92 -10.40
C LYS A 84 13.03 6.64 -11.75
N CYS A 85 11.92 7.30 -12.08
CA CYS A 85 11.81 8.13 -13.29
C CYS A 85 12.79 9.31 -13.26
N LYS A 86 12.95 9.96 -12.09
CA LYS A 86 13.94 11.03 -11.91
C LYS A 86 15.38 10.53 -12.08
N GLU A 87 15.71 9.37 -11.53
CA GLU A 87 17.06 8.77 -11.61
C GLU A 87 17.41 8.29 -13.02
N SER A 88 16.45 7.69 -13.72
CA SER A 88 16.61 7.24 -15.11
C SER A 88 16.49 8.36 -16.14
N GLY A 89 15.93 9.51 -15.79
CA GLY A 89 15.63 10.61 -16.71
C GLY A 89 14.39 10.36 -17.59
N GLU A 90 13.65 9.28 -17.36
CA GLU A 90 12.46 8.93 -18.13
C GLU A 90 11.25 9.77 -17.71
N LYS A 91 10.50 10.29 -18.69
CA LYS A 91 9.23 10.97 -18.44
C LYS A 91 8.08 9.98 -18.55
N LYS A 92 7.42 9.67 -17.43
CA LYS A 92 6.25 8.78 -17.37
C LYS A 92 5.08 9.46 -16.66
N VAL A 93 3.88 9.02 -16.99
CA VAL A 93 2.67 9.31 -16.21
C VAL A 93 2.44 8.15 -15.26
N ILE A 94 2.41 8.44 -13.96
CA ILE A 94 2.13 7.46 -12.91
C ILE A 94 0.72 7.70 -12.41
N ALA A 95 -0.19 6.78 -12.73
CA ALA A 95 -1.54 6.78 -12.21
C ALA A 95 -1.62 5.77 -11.06
N PHE A 96 -2.14 6.20 -9.91
CA PHE A 96 -2.33 5.37 -8.74
C PHE A 96 -3.67 5.69 -8.08
N ASN A 97 -4.20 4.74 -7.31
CA ASN A 97 -5.50 4.87 -6.67
C ASN A 97 -5.34 5.27 -5.20
N VAL A 98 -5.99 6.35 -4.79
CA VAL A 98 -6.23 6.68 -3.38
C VAL A 98 -7.64 6.19 -3.05
N SER A 99 -7.72 4.97 -2.52
CA SER A 99 -8.98 4.27 -2.27
C SER A 99 -9.83 4.86 -1.14
N GLY A 100 -9.24 5.68 -0.26
CA GLY A 100 -9.95 6.33 0.84
C GLY A 100 -9.14 7.41 1.55
N HIS A 101 -9.81 8.18 2.41
CA HIS A 101 -9.19 9.17 3.29
C HIS A 101 -8.87 8.56 4.66
N GLY A 102 -7.87 9.10 5.36
CA GLY A 102 -7.41 8.59 6.66
C GLY A 102 -7.90 9.37 7.88
N PHE A 103 -8.96 10.19 7.77
CA PHE A 103 -9.42 11.04 8.88
C PHE A 103 -9.71 10.29 10.18
N LEU A 104 -10.22 9.06 10.10
CA LEU A 104 -10.48 8.22 11.28
C LEU A 104 -9.24 7.40 11.71
N ASP A 105 -8.20 7.38 10.89
CA ASP A 105 -6.99 6.58 11.07
C ASP A 105 -5.80 7.39 11.61
N ILE A 106 -6.02 8.67 11.94
CA ILE A 106 -5.03 9.55 12.57
C ILE A 106 -4.33 8.88 13.77
N PRO A 107 -5.03 8.18 14.69
CA PRO A 107 -4.36 7.47 15.78
C PRO A 107 -3.38 6.39 15.29
N GLY A 108 -3.70 5.71 14.18
CA GLY A 108 -2.82 4.73 13.54
C GLY A 108 -1.55 5.37 13.01
N TYR A 109 -1.68 6.48 12.28
CA TYR A 109 -0.54 7.27 11.81
C TYR A 109 0.32 7.78 12.97
N LYS A 110 -0.28 8.35 14.03
CA LYS A 110 0.46 8.82 15.21
C LYS A 110 1.26 7.70 15.88
N SER A 111 0.64 6.53 16.03
CA SER A 111 1.28 5.35 16.64
C SER A 111 2.49 4.86 15.85
N VAL A 112 2.38 4.74 14.53
CA VAL A 112 3.46 4.22 13.67
C VAL A 112 4.59 5.23 13.51
N LEU A 113 4.24 6.51 13.38
CA LEU A 113 5.20 7.61 13.16
C LEU A 113 5.79 8.18 14.46
N GLY A 114 5.30 7.75 15.63
CA GLY A 114 5.75 8.28 16.92
C GLY A 114 5.42 9.75 17.14
N ILE A 115 4.30 10.24 16.58
CA ILE A 115 3.88 11.64 16.69
C ILE A 115 3.04 11.80 17.96
N LYS A 116 3.43 12.76 18.82
CA LYS A 116 2.73 13.07 20.07
C LYS A 116 1.41 13.80 19.85
#